data_AF-A0A7W8K0N0-F1
#
_entry.id   AF-A0A7W8K0N0-F1
#
_cell.length_a   1.000
_cell.length_b   1.000
_cell.length_c   1.000
_cell.angle_alpha   90.00
_cell.angle_beta   90.00
_cell.angle_gamma   90.00
#
_symmetry.space_group_name_H-M   'P 1'
#
loop_
_entity.id
_entity.type
_entity.pdbx_description
1 polymer ?
#
loop_
_entity_poly.entity_id
_entity_poly.type
_entity_poly.pdbx_seq_one_letter_code
_entity_poly.pdbx_strand_id
1 'polypeptide(L)'
;MGDKGYSYPSIRNYLHARGIRITIPRRKDQGPNICFEAAMYKERNKVERLINRFKNFRRIATRYDKRALNYQGWLTVASILLWL
;
A
#
# COMPACT_ATOMS: atom_id res chain seq x y z
N MET A 1 0.78 -11.21 1.69
CA MET A 1 1.63 -11.68 2.81
C MET A 1 2.96 -10.97 2.66
N GLY A 2 3.29 -10.01 3.53
CA GLY A 2 4.54 -9.23 3.43
C GLY A 2 4.70 -8.19 4.54
N ASP A 3 3.59 -7.58 4.95
CA ASP A 3 3.63 -6.43 5.87
C ASP A 3 4.07 -6.77 7.30
N LYS A 4 3.97 -8.04 7.71
CA LYS A 4 4.43 -8.49 9.03
C LYS A 4 5.93 -8.21 9.23
N GLY A 5 6.70 -8.18 8.14
CA GLY A 5 8.12 -7.81 8.18
C GLY A 5 8.37 -6.43 8.77
N TYR A 6 7.39 -5.51 8.72
CA TYR A 6 7.52 -4.15 9.25
C TYR A 6 7.03 -3.98 10.69
N SER A 7 6.71 -5.07 11.40
CA SER A 7 6.19 -4.99 12.77
C SER A 7 7.24 -4.65 13.83
N TYR A 8 8.41 -4.13 13.45
CA TYR A 8 9.49 -3.78 14.37
C TYR A 8 9.11 -2.61 15.29
N PRO A 9 9.58 -2.61 16.57
CA PRO A 9 9.32 -1.51 17.51
C PRO A 9 9.76 -0.14 16.97
N SER A 10 10.88 -0.06 16.27
CA SER A 10 11.38 1.18 15.65
C SER A 10 10.39 1.80 14.67
N ILE A 11 9.78 0.99 13.80
CA ILE A 11 8.78 1.43 12.82
C ILE A 11 7.50 1.87 13.55
N ARG A 12 7.06 1.13 14.56
CA ARG A 12 5.86 1.48 15.34
C ARG A 12 6.05 2.80 16.10
N ASN A 13 7.20 2.99 16.73
CA ASN A 13 7.53 4.25 17.42
C ASN A 13 7.60 5.42 16.45
N TYR A 14 8.18 5.22 15.27
CA TYR A 14 8.23 6.22 14.20
C TYR A 14 6.84 6.63 13.69
N LEU A 15 5.93 5.67 13.53
CA LEU A 15 4.54 5.94 13.14
C LEU A 15 3.76 6.63 14.26
N HIS A 16 3.94 6.18 15.50
CA HIS A 16 3.32 6.78 16.68
C HIS A 16 3.76 8.25 16.87
N ALA A 17 5.06 8.53 16.70
CA ALA A 17 5.60 9.89 16.79
C ALA A 17 5.03 10.86 15.74
N ARG A 18 4.51 10.33 14.62
CA ARG A 18 3.82 11.12 13.58
C ARG A 18 2.30 11.11 13.70
N GLY A 19 1.73 10.51 14.74
CA GLY A 19 0.28 10.35 14.88
C GLY A 19 -0.34 9.46 13.79
N ILE A 20 0.46 8.61 13.12
CA ILE A 20 -0.04 7.71 12.09
C ILE A 20 -0.58 6.45 12.76
N ARG A 21 -1.85 6.14 12.49
CA ARG A 21 -2.52 4.95 13.04
C ARG A 21 -1.81 3.67 12.58
N ILE A 22 -1.41 2.83 13.53
CA ILE A 22 -0.66 1.61 13.23
C ILE A 22 -1.61 0.49 12.83
N THR A 23 -1.63 0.15 11.55
CA THR A 23 -2.39 -0.98 10.98
C THR A 23 -1.51 -2.16 10.57
N ILE A 24 -0.23 -2.17 10.97
CA ILE A 24 0.70 -3.25 10.61
C ILE A 24 0.38 -4.52 11.41
N PRO A 25 0.19 -5.69 10.74
CA PRO A 25 -0.09 -6.95 11.41
C PRO A 25 1.11 -7.42 12.23
N ARG A 26 0.83 -8.03 13.39
CA ARG A 26 1.87 -8.63 14.22
C ARG A 26 2.59 -9.77 13.51
N ARG A 27 3.87 -9.95 13.84
CA ARG A 27 4.59 -11.20 13.54
C ARG A 27 4.19 -12.29 14.54
N LYS A 28 4.42 -13.55 14.18
CA LYS A 28 4.05 -14.71 15.02
C LYS A 28 4.88 -14.82 16.30
N ASP A 29 6.11 -14.33 16.26
CA ASP A 29 7.07 -14.26 17.37
C ASP A 29 6.80 -13.10 18.35
N GLN A 30 5.82 -12.25 18.07
CA GLN A 30 5.49 -11.10 18.91
C GLN A 30 4.28 -11.39 19.83
N GLY A 31 4.40 -10.94 21.07
CA GLY A 31 3.38 -11.09 22.11
C GLY A 31 2.00 -10.50 21.73
N PRO A 32 0.92 -10.94 22.41
CA PRO A 32 -0.45 -10.58 22.04
C PRO A 32 -0.81 -9.10 22.27
N ASN A 33 -0.01 -8.36 23.04
CA ASN A 33 -0.31 -6.98 23.46
C ASN A 33 -0.11 -5.90 22.38
N ILE A 34 0.04 -6.30 21.11
CA ILE A 34 0.20 -5.35 20.01
C ILE A 34 -1.19 -5.00 19.47
N CYS A 35 -1.63 -3.76 19.68
CA CYS A 35 -2.85 -3.24 19.08
C CYS A 35 -2.79 -3.37 17.54
N PHE A 36 -3.71 -4.14 16.98
CA PHE A 36 -3.87 -4.34 15.55
C PHE A 36 -5.36 -4.46 15.22
N GLU A 37 -5.84 -3.60 14.33
CA GLU A 37 -7.22 -3.64 13.86
C GLU A 37 -7.31 -4.36 12.52
N ALA A 38 -7.73 -5.63 12.57
CA ALA A 38 -7.82 -6.48 11.39
C ALA A 38 -8.80 -5.96 10.33
N ALA A 39 -9.90 -5.33 10.77
CA ALA A 39 -10.91 -4.75 9.88
C ALA A 39 -10.31 -3.65 8.99
N MET A 40 -9.58 -2.71 9.59
CA MET A 40 -8.89 -1.64 8.85
C MET A 40 -7.80 -2.20 7.93
N TYR A 41 -7.07 -3.23 8.35
CA TYR A 41 -6.05 -3.86 7.50
C TYR A 41 -6.66 -4.57 6.27
N LYS A 42 -7.90 -5.06 6.37
CA LYS A 42 -8.63 -5.69 5.25
C LYS A 42 -8.88 -4.71 4.10
N GLU A 43 -9.08 -3.42 4.40
CA GLU A 43 -9.31 -2.38 3.41
C GLU A 43 -8.11 -2.17 2.47
N ARG A 44 -6.89 -2.51 2.91
CA ARG A 44 -5.67 -2.46 2.10
C ARG A 44 -5.78 -3.28 0.80
N ASN A 45 -6.52 -4.40 0.83
CA ASN A 45 -6.73 -5.26 -0.33
C ASN A 45 -7.42 -4.52 -1.49
N LYS A 46 -8.24 -3.49 -1.22
CA LYS A 46 -8.85 -2.65 -2.27
C LYS A 46 -7.77 -1.90 -3.05
N VAL A 47 -6.83 -1.28 -2.33
CA VAL A 47 -5.69 -0.56 -2.90
C VAL A 47 -4.76 -1.51 -3.66
N GLU A 48 -4.44 -2.68 -3.09
CA GLU A 48 -3.60 -3.68 -3.76
C GLU A 48 -4.22 -4.18 -5.07
N ARG A 49 -5.52 -4.44 -5.08
CA ARG A 49 -6.25 -4.82 -6.30
C ARG A 49 -6.22 -3.71 -7.33
N LEU A 50 -6.41 -2.46 -6.93
CA LEU A 50 -6.32 -1.31 -7.83
C LEU A 50 -4.92 -1.20 -8.45
N ILE A 51 -3.86 -1.29 -7.65
CA ILE A 51 -2.48 -1.28 -8.15
C ILE A 51 -2.22 -2.45 -9.10
N ASN A 52 -2.74 -3.64 -8.79
CA ASN A 52 -2.63 -4.79 -9.70
C ASN A 52 -3.36 -4.55 -11.02
N ARG A 53 -4.52 -3.89 -11.01
CA ARG A 53 -5.20 -3.47 -12.24
C ARG A 53 -4.38 -2.46 -13.04
N PHE A 54 -3.73 -1.50 -12.37
CA PHE A 54 -2.80 -0.58 -13.05
C PHE A 54 -1.62 -1.30 -13.70
N LYS A 55 -1.16 -2.41 -13.11
CA LYS A 55 -0.08 -3.24 -13.69
C LYS A 55 -0.49 -3.98 -14.97
N ASN A 56 -1.79 -4.12 -15.26
CA ASN A 56 -2.23 -4.66 -16.56
C ASN A 56 -1.88 -3.71 -17.72
N PHE A 57 -1.76 -2.41 -17.45
CA PHE A 57 -1.30 -1.44 -18.43
C PHE A 57 0.23 -1.49 -18.48
N ARG A 58 0.79 -2.20 -19.48
CA ARG A 58 2.23 -2.41 -19.65
C ARG A 58 3.06 -1.12 -19.53
N ARG A 59 2.57 -0.01 -20.09
CA ARG A 59 3.23 1.30 -20.02
C ARG A 59 3.39 1.84 -18.60
N ILE A 60 2.38 1.63 -17.75
CA ILE A 60 2.38 2.04 -16.33
C ILE A 60 3.25 1.08 -15.53
N ALA A 61 3.10 -0.23 -15.75
CA ALA A 61 3.82 -1.27 -15.03
C ALA A 61 5.35 -1.17 -15.21
N THR A 62 5.80 -0.95 -16.44
CA THR A 62 7.23 -0.85 -16.78
C THR A 62 7.78 0.56 -16.62
N ARG A 63 6.92 1.56 -16.36
CA ARG A 63 7.28 2.99 -16.27
C ARG A 63 8.07 3.45 -17.51
N TYR A 64 7.47 3.29 -18.71
CA TYR A 64 8.14 3.68 -19.96
C TYR A 64 8.39 5.19 -20.08
N ASP A 65 7.55 6.01 -19.45
CA ASP A 65 7.66 7.46 -19.51
C ASP A 65 8.81 7.98 -18.65
N LYS A 66 9.83 8.58 -19.28
CA LYS A 66 10.96 9.23 -18.60
C LYS A 66 10.56 10.49 -17.83
N ARG A 67 9.55 11.21 -18.32
CA ARG A 67 9.03 12.43 -17.68
C ARG A 67 7.88 12.10 -16.75
N ALA A 68 7.93 12.65 -15.53
CA ALA A 68 6.89 12.46 -14.51
C ALA A 68 5.50 12.90 -15.00
N LEU A 69 5.42 14.02 -15.72
CA LEU A 69 4.15 14.54 -16.27
C LEU A 69 3.48 13.55 -17.23
N ASN A 70 4.25 12.95 -18.14
CA ASN A 70 3.70 11.97 -19.09
C ASN A 70 3.22 10.72 -18.36
N TYR A 71 4.00 10.21 -17.40
CA TYR A 71 3.62 9.07 -16.58
C TYR A 71 2.31 9.34 -15.81
N GLN A 72 2.19 10.53 -15.22
CA GLN A 72 0.98 10.95 -14.52
C GLN A 72 -0.22 11.04 -15.47
N GLY A 73 -0.05 11.56 -16.68
CA GLY A 73 -1.11 11.57 -17.69
C GLY A 73 -1.64 10.16 -18.00
N TRP A 74 -0.75 9.19 -18.17
CA TRP A 74 -1.16 7.79 -18.37
C TRP A 74 -1.83 7.17 -17.15
N LEU A 75 -1.38 7.49 -15.93
CA LEU A 75 -2.07 7.09 -14.71
C LEU A 75 -3.49 7.65 -14.66
N THR A 76 -3.69 8.92 -15.04
CA THR A 76 -5.03 9.54 -15.10
C THR A 76 -5.92 8.84 -16.11
N VAL A 77 -5.43 8.58 -17.34
CA VAL A 77 -6.19 7.85 -18.37
C VAL A 77 -6.56 6.45 -17.88
N ALA A 78 -5.61 5.69 -17.33
CA ALA A 78 -5.90 4.37 -16.80
C ALA A 78 -6.89 4.41 -15.62
N SER A 79 -6.84 5.46 -14.78
CA SER A 79 -7.78 5.64 -13.68
C SER A 79 -9.20 5.86 -14.20
N ILE A 80 -9.37 6.67 -15.25
CA ILE A 80 -10.66 6.90 -15.92
C ILE A 80 -11.17 5.59 -16.53
N LEU A 81 -10.31 4.82 -17.22
CA LEU A 81 -10.69 3.54 -17.82
C LEU A 81 -11.05 2.46 -16.79
N LEU A 82 -10.49 2.51 -15.58
CA LEU A 82 -10.85 1.58 -14.50
C LEU A 82 -12.11 2.01 -13.73
N TRP A 83 -12.53 3.26 -13.89
CA TRP A 83 -13.72 3.83 -13.27
C TRP A 83 -14.98 3.57 -14.09
N LEU A 84 -14.87 3.61 -15.42
CA LEU A 84 -15.90 3.16 -16.36
C LEU A 84 -16.11 1.65 -16.29
#